data_AF-X1DD84-F1
#
_entry.id   AF-X1DD84-F1
#
_cell.length_a   1.000
_cell.length_b   1.000
_cell.length_c   1.000
_cell.angle_alpha   90.00
_cell.angle_beta   90.00
_cell.angle_gamma   90.00
#
_symmetry.space_group_name_H-M   'P 1'
#
loop_
_entity.id
_entity.type
_entity.pdbx_description
1 polymer ?
#
loop_
_entity_poly.entity_id
_entity_poly.type
_entity_poly.pdbx_seq_one_letter_code
_entity_poly.pdbx_strand_id
1 'polypeptide(L)' 'MPNCTLKNKQDVEDFVRGVTFMGTGGGGDPKLGLDFLIKALEEGHQLRWVDISEINEEEWVAMLT' A
#
# COMPACT_ATOMS: atom_id res chain seq x y z
N MET A 1 12.12 -7.52 -5.40
CA MET A 1 10.73 -8.01 -5.64
C MET A 1 10.19 -7.35 -6.90
N PRO A 2 9.17 -7.87 -7.59
CA PRO A 2 8.60 -7.16 -8.73
C PRO A 2 7.92 -5.87 -8.26
N ASN A 3 8.18 -4.76 -8.95
CA ASN A 3 7.47 -3.50 -8.72
C ASN A 3 6.02 -3.65 -9.13
N CYS A 4 5.12 -3.14 -8.30
CA CYS A 4 3.68 -3.16 -8.56
C CYS A 4 3.09 -1.76 -8.38
N THR A 5 2.13 -1.41 -9.24
CA THR A 5 1.33 -0.19 -9.12
C THR A 5 -0.13 -0.59 -8.98
N LEU A 6 -0.79 -0.09 -7.92
CA LEU A 6 -2.23 -0.30 -7.72
C LEU A 6 -2.96 0.75 -8.57
N LYS A 7 -3.64 0.30 -9.63
CA LYS A 7 -4.24 1.17 -10.66
C LYS A 7 -5.74 1.36 -10.49
N ASN A 8 -6.38 0.45 -9.76
CA ASN A 8 -7.83 0.41 -9.64
C ASN A 8 -8.23 -0.14 -8.26
N LYS A 9 -9.52 -0.07 -7.97
CA LYS A 9 -10.09 -0.53 -6.69
C LYS A 9 -9.83 -2.02 -6.42
N GLN A 10 -9.89 -2.89 -7.43
CA GLN A 10 -9.62 -4.33 -7.27
C GLN A 10 -8.17 -4.55 -6.81
N ASP A 11 -7.20 -3.84 -7.39
CA ASP A 11 -5.79 -3.96 -6.99
C ASP A 11 -5.61 -3.61 -5.50
N VAL A 12 -6.32 -2.58 -5.03
CA VAL A 12 -6.30 -2.15 -3.62
C VAL A 12 -6.97 -3.18 -2.71
N GLU A 13 -8.12 -3.74 -3.12
CA GLU A 13 -8.81 -4.79 -2.38
C GLU A 13 -7.95 -6.06 -2.24
N ASP A 14 -7.31 -6.48 -3.33
CA ASP A 14 -6.43 -7.65 -3.35
C ASP A 14 -5.19 -7.42 -2.48
N PHE A 15 -4.61 -6.21 -2.53
CA PHE A 15 -3.49 -5.82 -1.69
C PHE A 15 -3.84 -5.88 -0.20
N VAL A 16 -4.92 -5.21 0.21
CA VAL A 16 -5.38 -5.19 1.62
C VAL A 16 -5.70 -6.60 2.11
N ARG A 17 -6.36 -7.41 1.28
CA ARG A 17 -6.65 -8.81 1.62
C ARG A 17 -5.37 -9.62 1.84
N GLY A 18 -4.37 -9.47 0.97
CA GLY A 18 -3.09 -10.15 1.07
C GLY A 18 -2.33 -9.80 2.35
N VAL A 19 -2.18 -8.51 2.65
CA VAL A 19 -1.47 -8.05 3.86
C VAL A 19 -2.23 -8.39 5.14
N THR A 20 -3.57 -8.38 5.11
CA THR A 20 -4.39 -8.84 6.25
C THR A 20 -4.17 -10.33 6.52
N PHE A 21 -4.14 -11.14 5.46
CA PHE A 21 -3.89 -12.57 5.58
C PHE A 21 -2.48 -12.86 6.14
N MET A 22 -1.48 -12.09 5.71
CA MET A 22 -0.10 -12.21 6.18
C MET A 22 0.18 -11.58 7.55
N GLY A 23 -0.69 -10.67 8.02
CA GLY A 23 -0.52 -9.94 9.29
C GLY A 23 -0.75 -10.77 10.55
N THR A 24 -1.18 -12.04 10.44
CA THR A 24 -1.42 -12.97 11.57
C THR A 24 -2.34 -12.45 12.68
N GLY A 25 -3.22 -11.49 12.36
CA GLY A 25 -4.15 -10.86 13.31
C GLY A 25 -3.67 -9.51 13.86
N GLY A 26 -2.48 -9.04 13.50
CA GLY A 26 -2.03 -7.65 13.67
C GLY A 26 -2.20 -6.82 12.39
N GLY A 27 -1.92 -5.51 12.46
CA GLY A 27 -1.92 -4.61 11.28
C GLY A 27 -3.10 -3.63 11.18
N GLY A 28 -4.03 -3.66 12.14
CA GLY A 28 -5.17 -2.73 12.20
C GLY A 28 -6.43 -3.25 11.50
N ASP A 29 -7.45 -2.40 11.40
CA ASP A 29 -8.73 -2.72 10.74
C ASP A 29 -8.55 -2.70 9.21
N PRO A 30 -8.73 -3.84 8.51
CA PRO A 30 -8.61 -3.90 7.05
C PRO A 30 -9.57 -2.96 6.31
N LYS A 31 -10.77 -2.72 6.86
CA LYS A 31 -11.75 -1.85 6.23
C LYS A 31 -11.27 -0.40 6.25
N LEU A 32 -10.72 0.04 7.38
CA LEU A 32 -10.14 1.38 7.51
C LEU A 32 -8.97 1.58 6.54
N GLY A 33 -8.07 0.59 6.45
CA GLY A 33 -6.96 0.62 5.50
C GLY A 33 -7.41 0.67 4.04
N LEU A 34 -8.46 -0.09 3.69
CA LEU A 34 -9.07 -0.07 2.37
C LEU A 34 -9.62 1.31 2.02
N ASP A 35 -10.39 1.91 2.93
CA ASP A 35 -11.01 3.22 2.71
C ASP A 35 -9.95 4.31 2.47
N PHE A 36 -8.83 4.29 3.21
CA PHE A 36 -7.73 5.24 2.99
C PHE A 36 -7.05 5.07 1.63
N LEU A 37 -6.75 3.84 1.22
CA LEU A 37 -6.07 3.58 -0.05
C LEU A 37 -6.97 3.87 -1.24
N ILE A 38 -8.26 3.55 -1.17
CA ILE A 38 -9.24 3.92 -2.22
C ILE A 38 -9.31 5.42 -2.35
N LYS A 39 -9.45 6.16 -1.24
CA LYS A 39 -9.48 7.62 -1.26
C LYS A 39 -8.22 8.21 -1.88
N ALA A 40 -7.04 7.71 -1.52
CA ALA A 40 -5.78 8.16 -2.11
C ALA A 40 -5.74 7.93 -3.63
N LEU A 41 -6.25 6.79 -4.09
CA LEU A 41 -6.36 6.49 -5.52
C LEU A 41 -7.34 7.43 -6.23
N GLU A 42 -8.49 7.73 -5.61
CA GLU A 42 -9.48 8.69 -6.12
C GLU A 42 -8.95 10.12 -6.18
N GLU A 43 -8.07 10.50 -5.23
CA GLU A 43 -7.35 11.78 -5.22
C GLU A 43 -6.21 11.84 -6.26
N GLY A 44 -5.97 10.76 -7.00
CA GLY A 44 -4.98 10.68 -8.06
C GLY A 44 -3.55 10.39 -7.57
N HIS A 45 -3.39 9.98 -6.32
CA HIS A 45 -2.08 9.56 -5.81
C HIS A 45 -1.65 8.23 -6.44
N GLN A 46 -0.36 8.14 -6.78
CA GLN A 46 0.23 6.88 -7.25
C GLN A 46 0.60 5.98 -6.07
N LEU A 47 -0.14 4.89 -5.91
CA LEU A 47 0.16 3.83 -4.95
C LEU A 47 1.09 2.79 -5.60
N ARG A 48 2.32 2.68 -5.10
CA ARG A 48 3.34 1.78 -5.63
C ARG A 48 4.00 0.99 -4.50
N TRP A 49 4.27 -0.28 -4.80
CA TRP A 49 5.22 -1.09 -4.05
C TRP A 49 6.50 -1.20 -4.89
N VAL A 50 7.60 -0.66 -4.34
CA VAL A 50 8.93 -0.67 -4.95
C VAL A 50 9.90 -1.54 -4.14
N ASP A 51 10.95 -2.01 -4.79
CA ASP A 51 12.10 -2.58 -4.09
C ASP A 51 12.86 -1.48 -3.34
N ILE A 52 13.38 -1.80 -2.15
CA ILE A 52 14.14 -0.83 -1.33
C ILE A 52 15.40 -0.33 -2.06
N SER A 53 15.98 -1.15 -2.95
CA SER A 53 17.14 -0.78 -3.75
C SER A 53 16.86 0.29 -4.81
N GLU A 54 15.58 0.62 -5.07
CA GLU A 54 15.18 1.67 -6.02
C GLU A 54 15.00 3.04 -5.35
N ILE A 55 14.99 3.09 -4.02
CA ILE A 55 14.90 4.34 -3.26
C ILE A 55 16.31 4.94 -3.18
N ASN A 56 16.45 6.21 -3.56
CA ASN A 56 17.75 6.88 -3.50
C ASN A 56 18.17 7.13 -2.05
N GLU A 57 19.46 7.07 -1.75
CA GLU A 57 19.97 7.29 -0.39
C GLU A 57 19.67 8.69 0.17
N GLU A 58 19.43 9.67 -0.72
CA GLU A 58 19.07 11.04 -0.36
C GLU A 58 17.55 11.26 -0.18
N GLU A 59 16.72 10.25 -0.47
CA GLU A 59 15.27 10.34 -0.29
C GLU A 59 14.88 10.12 1.18
N TRP A 60 13.84 10.84 1.60
CA TRP A 60 13.29 10.69 2.94
C TRP A 60 12.23 9.59 2.96
N VAL A 61 12.44 8.60 3.83
CA VAL A 61 11.47 7.56 4.12
C VAL A 61 10.87 7.83 5.50
N ALA A 62 9.55 7.93 5.57
CA ALA A 62 8.82 8.11 6.82
C ALA A 62 7.80 6.97 7.01
N MET A 63 7.72 6.46 8.24
CA MET A 63 6.65 5.54 8.64
C MET A 63 5.52 6.34 9.28
N LEU A 64 4.30 6.15 8.79
CA LEU A 64 3.10 6.74 9.36
C LEU A 64 2.47 5.74 10.34
N THR A 65 1.95 6.23 11.46
CA THR A 65 1.24 5.43 12.50
C THR A 65 -0.25 5.68 12.45
#